data_AF-A0A4Y1QP02-F1
#
_entry.id   AF-A0A4Y1QP02-F1
#
_cell.length_a   1.000
_cell.length_b   1.000
_cell.length_c   1.000
_cell.angle_alpha   90.00
_cell.angle_beta   90.00
_cell.angle_gamma   90.00
#
_symmetry.space_group_name_H-M   'P 1'
#
loop_
_entity.id
_entity.type
_entity.pdbx_description
1 polymer ?
#
loop_
_entity_poly.entity_id
_entity_poly.type
_entity_poly.pdbx_seq_one_letter_code
_entity_poly.pdbx_strand_id
1 'polypeptide(L)'
;MDAYSGYNQIFIHPKDQAHTSFITDRGLNCYKVMPFGLKKAGATYQLMVNHLFAPLIGNTMEVYIDDMLVKSRAADKHIPNLSATFTILKQYKMRLNPTKCAFEVASGKFFGFMISQRGIEANPEKIQAILDITIPKTVKDIQSLTGRVAALTRFISKATALRPIL
;
A
#
# COMPACT_ATOMS: atom_id res chain seq x y z
N MET A 1 5.95 -6.82 0.54
CA MET A 1 7.07 -6.14 -0.13
C MET A 1 6.64 -4.72 -0.46
N ASP A 2 7.54 -3.76 -0.35
CA ASP A 2 7.27 -2.33 -0.54
C ASP A 2 8.21 -1.80 -1.61
N ALA A 3 7.66 -1.13 -2.62
CA ALA A 3 8.43 -0.51 -3.68
C ALA A 3 9.10 0.78 -3.19
N TYR A 4 10.42 0.89 -3.40
CA TYR A 4 11.20 2.01 -2.91
C TYR A 4 10.87 3.30 -3.67
N SER A 5 10.24 4.28 -3.01
CA SER A 5 9.91 5.57 -3.63
C SER A 5 9.21 5.39 -4.99
N GLY A 6 8.14 4.58 -5.03
CA GLY A 6 7.56 4.04 -6.26
C GLY A 6 7.37 5.07 -7.38
N TYR A 7 6.75 6.21 -7.11
CA TYR A 7 6.54 7.25 -8.13
C TYR A 7 7.86 7.73 -8.75
N ASN A 8 8.91 7.90 -7.96
CA ASN A 8 10.22 8.33 -8.46
C ASN A 8 10.92 7.30 -9.37
N GLN A 9 10.39 6.08 -9.48
CA GLN A 9 10.87 5.07 -10.42
C GLN A 9 10.26 5.21 -11.83
N ILE A 10 9.23 6.04 -11.99
CA ILE A 10 8.56 6.28 -13.28
C ILE A 10 9.11 7.56 -13.92
N PHE A 11 9.70 7.44 -15.11
CA PHE A 11 10.14 8.60 -15.88
C PHE A 11 8.95 9.39 -16.44
N ILE A 12 9.02 10.72 -16.32
CA ILE A 12 8.08 11.61 -16.98
C ILE A 12 8.49 11.74 -18.44
N HIS A 13 7.50 11.64 -19.33
CA HIS A 13 7.70 11.86 -20.75
C HIS A 13 8.34 13.24 -21.00
N PRO A 14 9.40 13.38 -21.82
CA PRO A 14 10.18 14.62 -21.90
C PRO A 14 9.36 15.89 -22.18
N LYS A 15 8.29 15.78 -22.97
CA LYS A 15 7.38 16.90 -23.27
C LYS A 15 6.58 17.40 -22.07
N ASP A 16 6.35 16.54 -21.07
CA ASP A 16 5.54 16.86 -19.90
C ASP A 16 6.37 17.31 -18.69
N GLN A 17 7.70 17.20 -18.76
CA GLN A 17 8.60 17.58 -17.65
C GLN A 17 8.43 19.06 -17.26
N ALA A 18 8.30 19.95 -18.24
CA ALA A 18 8.09 21.38 -18.00
C ALA A 18 6.82 21.70 -17.19
N HIS A 19 5.79 20.84 -17.23
CA HIS A 19 4.58 21.00 -16.42
C HIS A 19 4.78 20.66 -14.94
N THR A 20 5.93 20.08 -14.59
CA THR A 20 6.35 19.78 -13.22
C THR A 20 7.41 20.75 -12.71
N SER A 21 7.49 21.94 -13.30
CA SER A 21 8.50 22.92 -12.92
C SER A 21 8.27 23.48 -11.52
N PHE A 22 9.36 23.76 -10.82
CA PHE A 22 9.38 24.40 -9.50
C PHE A 22 10.54 25.40 -9.41
N ILE A 23 10.36 26.40 -8.56
CA ILE A 23 11.33 27.49 -8.37
C ILE A 23 12.15 27.23 -7.11
N THR A 24 13.45 27.44 -7.23
CA THR A 24 14.41 27.48 -6.12
C THR A 24 15.07 28.85 -6.08
N ASP A 25 15.77 29.17 -5.00
CA ASP A 25 16.67 30.34 -4.90
C ASP A 25 17.73 30.39 -6.02
N ARG A 26 18.05 29.23 -6.61
CA ARG A 26 19.01 29.06 -7.71
C ARG A 26 18.39 29.02 -9.09
N GLY A 27 17.06 29.15 -9.21
CA GLY A 27 16.36 29.19 -10.50
C GLY A 27 15.29 28.10 -10.69
N LEU A 28 14.85 27.98 -11.95
CA LEU A 28 13.76 27.10 -12.37
C LEU A 28 14.27 25.69 -12.67
N ASN A 29 13.67 24.69 -12.03
CA ASN A 29 13.95 23.27 -12.24
C ASN A 29 12.67 22.53 -12.62
N CYS A 30 12.79 21.32 -13.19
CA CYS A 30 11.67 20.44 -13.46
C CYS A 30 12.00 18.99 -13.08
N TYR A 31 10.98 18.18 -12.83
CA TYR A 31 11.18 16.77 -12.48
C TYR A 31 11.37 15.90 -13.74
N LYS A 32 12.34 14.98 -13.67
CA LYS A 32 12.56 13.94 -14.70
C LYS A 32 11.80 12.64 -14.41
N VAL A 33 11.48 12.42 -13.14
CA VAL A 33 10.71 11.28 -12.64
C VAL A 33 9.48 11.78 -11.93
N MET A 34 8.45 10.94 -11.79
CA MET A 34 7.16 11.37 -11.25
C MET A 34 7.29 11.87 -9.80
N PRO A 35 7.03 13.17 -9.52
CA PRO A 35 7.05 13.68 -8.17
C PRO A 35 5.77 13.31 -7.43
N PHE A 36 5.85 13.38 -6.10
CA PHE A 36 4.66 13.38 -5.25
C PHE A 36 3.79 14.61 -5.51
N GLY A 37 2.49 14.49 -5.21
CA GLY A 37 1.54 15.60 -5.34
C GLY A 37 0.84 15.69 -6.72
N LEU A 38 1.28 14.93 -7.73
CA LEU A 38 0.54 14.86 -8.99
C LEU A 38 -0.77 14.08 -8.80
N LYS A 39 -1.89 14.69 -9.22
CA LYS A 39 -3.24 14.11 -9.10
C LYS A 39 -3.37 12.70 -9.71
N LYS A 40 -2.63 12.42 -10.78
CA LYS A 40 -2.69 11.14 -11.52
C LYS A 40 -1.53 10.18 -11.21
N ALA A 41 -0.64 10.50 -10.26
CA ALA A 41 0.54 9.67 -9.98
C ALA A 41 0.15 8.25 -9.57
N GLY A 42 -0.73 8.12 -8.57
CA GLY A 42 -1.20 6.81 -8.08
C GLY A 42 -1.84 5.95 -9.18
N ALA A 43 -2.69 6.54 -10.02
CA ALA A 43 -3.32 5.82 -11.13
C ALA A 43 -2.29 5.35 -12.17
N THR A 44 -1.34 6.21 -12.52
CA THR A 44 -0.28 5.85 -13.48
C THR A 44 0.61 4.73 -12.93
N TYR A 45 0.94 4.79 -11.65
CA TYR A 45 1.71 3.77 -10.98
C TYR A 45 0.96 2.43 -10.92
N GLN A 46 -0.32 2.44 -10.54
CA GLN A 46 -1.13 1.24 -10.53
C GLN A 46 -1.26 0.62 -11.92
N LEU A 47 -1.40 1.42 -12.98
CA LEU A 47 -1.43 0.94 -14.36
C LEU A 47 -0.13 0.24 -14.74
N MET A 48 1.02 0.84 -14.42
CA MET A 48 2.32 0.22 -14.64
C MET A 48 2.42 -1.12 -13.92
N VAL A 49 2.16 -1.16 -12.62
CA VAL A 49 2.21 -2.39 -11.81
C VAL A 49 1.28 -3.46 -12.36
N ASN A 50 0.03 -3.10 -12.70
CA ASN A 50 -0.94 -4.04 -13.27
C ASN A 50 -0.43 -4.64 -14.58
N HIS A 51 0.22 -3.83 -15.41
CA HIS A 51 0.80 -4.32 -16.66
C HIS A 51 2.01 -5.23 -16.42
N LEU A 52 2.93 -4.84 -15.54
CA LEU A 52 4.15 -5.62 -15.26
C LEU A 52 3.85 -6.97 -14.62
N PHE A 53 2.91 -7.00 -13.69
CA PHE A 53 2.57 -8.19 -12.91
C PHE A 53 1.27 -8.88 -13.35
N ALA A 54 0.73 -8.53 -14.52
CA ALA A 54 -0.50 -9.13 -15.05
C ALA A 54 -0.54 -10.68 -14.96
N PRO A 55 0.56 -11.42 -15.22
CA PRO A 55 0.54 -12.88 -15.11
C PRO A 55 0.44 -13.42 -13.67
N LEU A 56 0.78 -12.60 -12.66
CA LEU A 56 0.86 -13.02 -11.25
C LEU A 56 -0.31 -12.50 -10.40
N ILE A 57 -0.87 -11.35 -10.76
CA ILE A 57 -1.94 -10.67 -10.01
C ILE A 57 -3.19 -11.58 -9.92
N GLY A 58 -3.77 -11.65 -8.71
CA GLY A 58 -4.95 -12.43 -8.38
C GLY A 58 -4.68 -13.92 -8.10
N ASN A 59 -3.56 -14.47 -8.61
CA ASN A 59 -3.17 -15.85 -8.36
C ASN A 59 -2.14 -15.94 -7.23
N THR A 60 -0.89 -15.54 -7.51
CA THR A 60 0.25 -15.65 -6.59
C THR A 60 0.64 -14.31 -6.01
N MET A 61 0.08 -13.22 -6.52
CA MET A 61 0.36 -11.86 -6.07
C MET A 61 -0.91 -11.03 -5.90
N GLU A 62 -0.92 -10.18 -4.89
CA GLU A 62 -1.84 -9.04 -4.78
C GLU A 62 -1.00 -7.77 -4.71
N VAL A 63 -1.39 -6.73 -5.46
CA VAL A 63 -0.67 -5.44 -5.41
C VAL A 63 -1.66 -4.30 -5.32
N TYR A 64 -1.33 -3.31 -4.50
CA TYR A 64 -1.97 -2.01 -4.57
C TYR A 64 -0.94 -0.92 -4.32
N ILE A 65 -0.82 -0.03 -5.31
CA ILE A 65 0.23 0.97 -5.43
C ILE A 65 1.58 0.33 -5.08
N ASP A 66 2.27 0.81 -4.04
CA ASP A 66 3.63 0.39 -3.68
C ASP A 66 3.70 -0.91 -2.87
N ASP A 67 2.57 -1.37 -2.35
CA ASP A 67 2.46 -2.53 -1.47
C ASP A 67 2.14 -3.80 -2.27
N MET A 68 3.10 -4.73 -2.30
CA MET A 68 3.00 -6.03 -2.99
C MET A 68 2.99 -7.19 -2.00
N LEU A 69 2.01 -8.07 -2.12
CA LEU A 69 1.89 -9.31 -1.35
C LEU A 69 2.07 -10.50 -2.27
N VAL A 70 3.07 -11.34 -2.00
CA VAL A 70 3.20 -12.65 -2.66
C VAL A 70 2.63 -13.70 -1.72
N LYS A 71 1.68 -14.48 -2.22
CA LYS A 71 0.98 -15.52 -1.46
C LYS A 71 1.11 -16.87 -2.15
N SER A 72 1.04 -17.94 -1.38
CA SER A 72 1.15 -19.31 -1.90
C SER A 72 0.30 -20.23 -1.04
N ARG A 73 -0.38 -21.20 -1.67
CA ARG A 73 -1.23 -22.16 -0.95
C ARG A 73 -0.41 -23.21 -0.20
N ALA A 74 0.76 -23.56 -0.74
CA ALA A 74 1.66 -24.55 -0.17
C ALA A 74 3.06 -23.95 -0.04
N ALA A 75 3.78 -24.37 1.00
CA ALA A 75 5.10 -23.82 1.34
C ALA A 75 6.15 -24.12 0.26
N ASP A 76 6.09 -25.30 -0.36
CA ASP A 76 6.96 -25.73 -1.46
C ASP A 76 6.83 -24.84 -2.71
N LYS A 77 5.65 -24.24 -2.92
CA LYS A 77 5.40 -23.31 -4.03
C LYS A 77 5.84 -21.88 -3.73
N HIS A 78 6.16 -21.53 -2.48
CA HIS A 78 6.43 -20.15 -2.13
C HIS A 78 7.72 -19.62 -2.76
N ILE A 79 8.81 -20.41 -2.69
CA ILE A 79 10.10 -20.03 -3.29
C ILE A 79 9.99 -19.86 -4.82
N PRO A 80 9.37 -20.77 -5.60
CA PRO A 80 9.10 -20.55 -7.02
C PRO A 80 8.29 -19.29 -7.33
N ASN A 81 7.23 -19.01 -6.56
CA ASN A 81 6.39 -17.82 -6.76
C ASN A 81 7.13 -16.52 -6.48
N LEU A 82 7.96 -16.52 -5.43
CA LEU A 82 8.83 -15.41 -5.09
C LEU A 82 9.90 -15.19 -6.18
N SER A 83 10.47 -16.27 -6.71
CA SER A 83 11.43 -16.21 -7.83
C SER A 83 10.81 -15.61 -9.09
N ALA A 84 9.58 -15.98 -9.45
CA ALA A 84 8.86 -15.40 -10.58
C ALA A 84 8.65 -13.89 -10.39
N THR A 85 8.28 -13.48 -9.18
CA THR A 85 8.13 -12.07 -8.81
C THR A 85 9.45 -11.29 -8.95
N PHE A 86 10.54 -11.80 -8.38
CA PHE A 86 11.85 -11.16 -8.47
C PHE A 86 12.39 -11.10 -9.89
N THR A 87 12.02 -12.06 -10.75
CA THR A 87 12.39 -12.05 -12.17
C THR A 87 11.78 -10.82 -12.87
N ILE A 88 10.50 -10.54 -12.65
CA ILE A 88 9.83 -9.36 -13.21
C ILE A 88 10.43 -8.07 -12.62
N LEU A 89 10.61 -7.99 -11.29
CA LEU A 89 11.23 -6.83 -10.65
C LEU A 89 12.61 -6.52 -11.24
N LYS A 90 13.45 -7.55 -11.43
CA LYS A 90 14.79 -7.43 -12.02
C LYS A 90 14.74 -7.00 -13.48
N GLN A 91 13.84 -7.60 -14.28
CA GLN A 91 13.65 -7.28 -15.69
C GLN A 91 13.32 -5.80 -15.90
N TYR A 92 12.42 -5.25 -15.08
CA TYR A 92 11.96 -3.86 -15.19
C TYR A 92 12.74 -2.89 -14.28
N LYS A 93 13.82 -3.36 -13.64
CA LYS A 93 14.68 -2.58 -12.72
C LYS A 93 13.91 -1.90 -11.58
N MET A 94 12.80 -2.49 -11.16
CA MET A 94 11.97 -1.98 -10.08
C MET A 94 12.64 -2.30 -8.75
N ARG A 95 12.82 -1.27 -7.92
CA ARG A 95 13.52 -1.35 -6.63
C ARG A 95 12.54 -1.52 -5.49
N LEU A 96 12.85 -2.45 -4.59
CA LEU A 96 12.15 -2.62 -3.33
C LEU A 96 12.91 -1.93 -2.20
N ASN A 97 12.19 -1.59 -1.12
CA ASN A 97 12.78 -1.10 0.11
C ASN A 97 13.04 -2.28 1.07
N PRO A 98 14.30 -2.70 1.29
CA PRO A 98 14.60 -3.89 2.09
C PRO A 98 14.12 -3.77 3.54
N THR A 99 14.17 -2.57 4.13
CA THR A 99 13.79 -2.36 5.54
C THR A 99 12.28 -2.45 5.77
N LYS A 100 11.49 -2.31 4.71
CA LYS A 100 10.03 -2.45 4.73
C LYS A 100 9.54 -3.77 4.15
N CYS A 101 10.44 -4.60 3.62
CA CYS A 101 10.07 -5.92 3.13
C CYS A 101 10.14 -6.94 4.26
N ALA A 102 9.05 -7.70 4.42
CA ALA A 102 9.01 -8.90 5.23
C ALA A 102 8.84 -10.12 4.30
N PHE A 103 9.59 -11.18 4.58
CA PHE A 103 9.59 -12.43 3.81
C PHE A 103 9.38 -13.62 4.75
N GLU A 104 8.80 -14.71 4.21
CA GLU A 104 8.58 -15.98 4.92
C GLU A 104 7.87 -15.86 6.27
N VAL A 105 6.95 -14.91 6.39
CA VAL A 105 6.16 -14.73 7.60
C VAL A 105 4.90 -15.61 7.57
N ALA A 106 4.60 -16.29 8.68
CA ALA A 106 3.34 -17.03 8.85
C ALA A 106 2.11 -16.10 8.89
N SER A 107 2.34 -14.86 9.35
CA SER A 107 1.37 -13.77 9.27
C SER A 107 2.09 -12.44 9.06
N GLY A 108 1.52 -11.56 8.23
CA GLY A 108 2.12 -10.25 7.90
C GLY A 108 1.09 -9.13 7.84
N LYS A 109 1.53 -7.90 8.10
CA LYS A 109 0.71 -6.70 7.98
C LYS A 109 0.64 -6.24 6.52
N PHE A 110 -0.56 -6.04 6.00
CA PHE A 110 -0.81 -5.56 4.64
C PHE A 110 -2.08 -4.69 4.61
N PHE A 111 -2.02 -3.48 4.06
CA PHE A 111 -3.10 -2.48 4.11
C PHE A 111 -3.72 -2.23 5.50
N GLY A 112 -2.90 -2.36 6.55
CA GLY A 112 -3.37 -2.21 7.92
C GLY A 112 -4.31 -3.32 8.40
N PHE A 113 -4.27 -4.48 7.74
CA PHE A 113 -4.82 -5.76 8.18
C PHE A 113 -3.69 -6.75 8.45
N MET A 114 -3.99 -7.77 9.24
CA MET A 114 -3.13 -8.93 9.36
C MET A 114 -3.56 -9.96 8.33
N ILE A 115 -2.61 -10.54 7.61
CA ILE A 115 -2.85 -11.61 6.65
C ILE A 115 -2.16 -12.85 7.20
N SER A 116 -2.92 -13.93 7.37
CA SER A 116 -2.44 -15.22 7.84
C SER A 116 -2.98 -16.35 6.94
N GLN A 117 -2.59 -17.60 7.23
CA GLN A 117 -3.18 -18.77 6.59
C GLN A 117 -4.69 -18.89 6.81
N ARG A 118 -5.23 -18.30 7.88
CA ARG A 118 -6.68 -18.30 8.19
C ARG A 118 -7.45 -17.23 7.40
N GLY A 119 -6.74 -16.32 6.73
CA GLY A 119 -7.33 -15.24 5.95
C GLY A 119 -6.93 -13.85 6.47
N ILE A 120 -7.85 -12.90 6.32
CA ILE A 120 -7.66 -11.50 6.72
C ILE A 120 -8.15 -11.34 8.16
N GLU A 121 -7.28 -10.88 9.03
CA GLU A 121 -7.51 -10.66 10.45
C GLU A 121 -7.38 -9.17 10.80
N ALA A 122 -7.99 -8.77 11.92
CA ALA A 122 -7.88 -7.40 12.42
C ALA A 122 -6.46 -7.11 12.91
N ASN A 123 -5.97 -5.88 12.69
CA ASN A 123 -4.68 -5.46 13.23
C ASN A 123 -4.78 -5.27 14.76
N PRO A 124 -3.98 -5.99 15.58
CA PRO A 124 -3.94 -5.81 17.02
C PRO A 124 -3.71 -4.36 17.46
N GLU A 125 -2.89 -3.60 16.74
CA GLU A 125 -2.65 -2.18 17.04
C GLU A 125 -3.94 -1.34 16.93
N LYS A 126 -4.80 -1.64 15.94
CA LYS A 126 -6.08 -0.95 15.76
C LYS A 126 -7.07 -1.32 16.85
N ILE A 127 -7.03 -2.58 17.30
CA ILE A 127 -7.83 -3.06 18.44
C ILE A 127 -7.37 -2.35 19.71
N GLN A 128 -6.07 -2.33 19.99
CA GLN A 128 -5.49 -1.70 21.16
C GLN A 128 -5.80 -0.20 21.20
N ALA A 129 -5.72 0.49 20.06
CA ALA A 129 -6.09 1.90 19.96
C ALA A 129 -7.56 2.19 20.33
N ILE A 130 -8.47 1.22 20.26
CA ILE A 130 -9.84 1.37 20.74
C ILE A 130 -9.94 1.04 22.24
N LEU A 131 -9.23 0.01 22.70
CA LEU A 131 -9.19 -0.37 24.11
C LEU A 131 -8.58 0.74 24.99
N ASP A 132 -7.57 1.44 24.47
CA ASP A 132 -6.88 2.53 25.17
C ASP A 132 -7.60 3.89 25.05
N ILE A 133 -8.80 3.93 24.45
CA ILE A 133 -9.48 5.20 24.27
C ILE A 133 -9.95 5.75 25.62
N THR A 134 -9.51 6.96 25.95
CA THR A 134 -10.10 7.73 27.04
C THR A 134 -11.46 8.27 26.62
N ILE A 135 -12.35 8.50 27.58
CA ILE A 135 -13.69 9.06 27.33
C ILE A 135 -13.56 10.32 26.45
N PRO A 136 -14.14 10.33 25.24
CA PRO A 136 -14.00 11.44 24.31
C PRO A 136 -14.66 12.69 24.89
N LYS A 137 -13.94 13.82 24.89
CA LYS A 137 -14.42 15.10 25.47
C LYS A 137 -14.73 16.13 24.41
N THR A 138 -14.25 15.92 23.19
CA THR A 138 -14.39 16.86 22.08
C THR A 138 -14.99 16.20 20.84
N VAL A 139 -15.53 17.01 19.93
CA VAL A 139 -16.03 16.54 18.63
C VAL A 139 -14.93 15.83 17.84
N LYS A 140 -13.67 16.30 17.94
CA LYS A 140 -12.51 15.64 17.31
C LYS A 140 -12.28 14.23 17.87
N ASP A 141 -12.46 14.04 19.17
CA ASP A 141 -12.31 12.73 19.80
C ASP A 141 -13.41 11.77 19.33
N ILE A 142 -14.65 12.26 19.19
CA ILE A 142 -15.78 11.48 18.66
C ILE A 142 -15.54 11.09 17.20
N GLN A 143 -15.07 12.03 16.37
CA GLN A 143 -14.71 11.76 14.97
C GLN A 143 -13.57 10.74 14.86
N SER A 144 -12.54 10.87 15.69
CA SER A 144 -11.41 9.93 15.79
C SER A 144 -11.89 8.53 16.19
N LEU A 145 -12.74 8.42 17.21
CA LEU A 145 -13.34 7.14 17.63
C LEU A 145 -14.14 6.52 16.50
N THR A 146 -14.99 7.30 15.83
CA THR A 146 -15.79 6.84 14.69
C THR A 146 -14.90 6.28 13.58
N GLY A 147 -13.80 6.96 13.25
CA GLY A 147 -12.81 6.49 12.28
C GLY A 147 -12.12 5.19 12.71
N ARG A 148 -11.76 5.05 14.00
CA ARG A 148 -11.16 3.82 14.54
C ARG A 148 -12.12 2.63 14.47
N VAL A 149 -13.39 2.85 14.83
CA VAL A 149 -14.42 1.80 14.76
C VAL A 149 -14.74 1.43 13.32
N ALA A 150 -14.84 2.41 12.41
CA ALA A 150 -15.03 2.18 10.98
C ALA A 150 -13.94 1.28 10.37
N ALA A 151 -12.69 1.41 10.84
CA ALA A 151 -11.59 0.56 10.39
C ALA A 151 -11.74 -0.92 10.80
N LEU A 152 -12.56 -1.23 11.82
CA LEU A 152 -12.82 -2.58 12.32
C LEU A 152 -14.22 -3.11 11.98
N THR A 153 -15.11 -2.30 11.41
CA THR A 153 -16.51 -2.67 11.09
C THR A 153 -16.65 -4.01 10.38
N ARG A 154 -15.70 -4.36 9.49
CA ARG A 154 -15.73 -5.66 8.77
C ARG A 154 -15.61 -6.89 9.67
N PHE A 155 -15.08 -6.74 10.89
CA PHE A 155 -14.83 -7.81 11.86
C PHE A 155 -15.85 -7.82 12.99
N ILE A 156 -16.76 -6.83 13.03
CA ILE A 156 -17.77 -6.69 14.07
C ILE A 156 -19.13 -7.08 13.46
N SER A 157 -19.65 -8.23 13.88
CA SER A 157 -21.01 -8.65 13.53
C SER A 157 -22.03 -7.57 13.96
N LYS A 158 -22.86 -7.10 13.02
CA LYS A 158 -23.93 -6.09 13.22
C LYS A 158 -23.48 -4.64 13.48
N ALA A 159 -22.28 -4.24 13.07
CA ALA A 159 -21.80 -2.85 13.22
C ALA A 159 -22.54 -1.78 12.38
N THR A 160 -23.50 -2.16 11.52
CA THR A 160 -24.30 -1.28 10.67
C THR A 160 -25.17 -0.26 11.42
N ALA A 161 -25.28 -0.35 12.74
CA ALA A 161 -26.02 0.60 13.58
C ALA A 161 -25.23 1.88 13.92
N LEU A 162 -23.91 1.91 13.68
CA LEU A 162 -23.09 3.11 13.85
C LEU A 162 -23.12 3.95 12.57
N ARG A 163 -24.27 4.60 12.31
CA ARG A 163 -24.30 5.65 11.27
C ARG A 163 -23.37 6.78 11.72
N PRO A 164 -22.49 7.28 10.83
CA PRO A 164 -21.67 8.44 11.15
C PRO A 164 -22.61 9.59 11.48
N ILE A 165 -22.42 10.19 12.66
CA ILE A 165 -22.99 11.48 12.99
C ILE A 165 -22.23 12.49 12.11
N LEU A 166 -22.78 12.77 10.93
CA LEU A 166 -22.47 13.94 10.10
C LEU A 166 -23.69 14.84 10.12
#